data_AF-A0AAV3Z167-F1
#
_entry.id   AF-A0AAV3Z167-F1
#
_cell.length_a   1.000
_cell.length_b   1.000
_cell.length_c   1.000
_cell.angle_alpha   90.00
_cell.angle_beta   90.00
_cell.angle_gamma   90.00
#
_symmetry.space_group_name_H-M   'P 1'
#
loop_
_entity.id
_entity.type
_entity.pdbx_description
1 polymer ?
#
loop_
_entity_poly.entity_id
_entity_poly.type
_entity_poly.pdbx_seq_one_letter_code
_entity_poly.pdbx_strand_id
1 'polypeptide(L)'
;MKRMSPSLKTSARVHIDNLESEPFPIHRGVRQGDPISPKLFTAAIEMIFRNADLEHGLNVDGETLTNLRFADDVALVKEKVENMEEQLNVLNNISLESGLKMHKGKTKYINNFESNKDITIDKEKKLQIFGTNNLSERHNKGRSDM
;
A
#
# COMPACT_ATOMS: atom_id res chain seq x y z
N MET A 1 5.08 -38.34 -19.62
CA MET A 1 4.75 -37.13 -18.85
C MET A 1 5.15 -35.89 -19.66
N LYS A 2 4.27 -34.88 -19.67
CA LYS A 2 4.20 -33.79 -20.65
C LYS A 2 5.38 -32.82 -20.50
N ARG A 3 6.00 -32.44 -21.61
CA ARG A 3 7.10 -31.46 -21.71
C ARG A 3 6.72 -30.14 -21.02
N MET A 4 7.55 -29.63 -20.11
CA MET A 4 7.51 -28.22 -19.70
C MET A 4 7.74 -27.38 -20.97
N SER A 5 6.77 -26.55 -21.31
CA SER A 5 6.88 -25.55 -22.37
C SER A 5 8.00 -24.55 -22.06
N PRO A 6 8.75 -24.05 -23.07
CA PRO A 6 9.76 -23.02 -22.85
C PRO A 6 9.11 -21.77 -22.25
N SER A 7 9.73 -21.20 -21.23
CA SER A 7 9.40 -19.86 -20.72
C SER A 7 9.25 -18.88 -21.89
N LEU A 8 8.06 -18.29 -22.06
CA LEU A 8 7.87 -17.21 -23.02
C LEU A 8 8.79 -16.05 -22.61
N LYS A 9 9.79 -15.76 -23.44
CA LYS A 9 10.65 -14.58 -23.26
C LYS A 9 9.86 -13.35 -23.69
N THR A 10 9.23 -12.68 -22.73
CA THR A 10 8.57 -11.39 -22.96
C THR A 10 9.62 -10.29 -23.08
N SER A 11 9.53 -9.45 -24.12
CA SER A 11 10.40 -8.28 -24.32
C SER A 11 9.57 -7.04 -24.68
N ALA A 12 10.15 -5.86 -24.47
CA ALA A 12 9.60 -4.57 -24.84
C ALA A 12 10.62 -3.76 -25.64
N ARG A 13 10.14 -2.71 -26.32
CA ARG A 13 10.94 -1.68 -26.99
C ARG A 13 10.39 -0.32 -26.61
N VAL A 14 11.24 0.69 -26.67
CA VAL A 14 10.85 2.10 -26.53
C VAL A 14 10.75 2.69 -27.93
N HIS A 15 9.62 3.34 -28.23
CA HIS A 15 9.38 4.03 -29.51
C HIS A 15 9.24 5.53 -29.24
N ILE A 16 10.08 6.35 -29.87
CA ILE A 16 10.08 7.82 -29.77
C ILE A 16 10.16 8.38 -31.19
N ASP A 17 9.10 9.04 -31.64
CA ASP A 17 8.93 9.52 -33.02
C ASP A 17 9.17 8.42 -34.06
N ASN A 18 10.29 8.47 -34.79
CA ASN A 18 10.69 7.47 -35.78
C ASN A 18 11.86 6.59 -35.31
N LEU A 19 12.21 6.62 -34.02
CA LEU A 19 13.30 5.86 -33.43
C LEU A 19 12.75 4.72 -32.56
N GLU A 20 13.34 3.54 -32.71
CA GLU A 20 13.10 2.39 -31.85
C GLU A 20 14.37 2.00 -31.10
N SER A 21 14.21 1.65 -29.82
CA SER A 21 15.29 1.04 -29.05
C SER A 21 15.48 -0.43 -29.44
N GLU A 22 16.65 -0.97 -29.11
CA GLU A 22 16.84 -2.42 -29.07
C GLU A 22 15.84 -3.07 -28.08
N PRO A 23 15.39 -4.31 -28.34
CA PRO A 23 14.52 -5.04 -27.43
C PRO A 23 15.20 -5.31 -26.10
N PHE A 24 14.47 -5.09 -25.00
CA PHE A 24 14.91 -5.45 -23.65
C PHE A 24 13.94 -6.43 -23.00
N PRO A 25 14.41 -7.34 -22.13
CA PRO A 25 13.56 -8.34 -21.49
C PRO A 25 12.63 -7.70 -20.45
N ILE A 26 11.40 -8.20 -20.36
CA ILE A 26 10.46 -7.87 -19.29
C ILE A 26 10.54 -8.96 -18.23
N HIS A 27 10.98 -8.60 -17.03
CA HIS A 27 11.10 -9.54 -15.90
C HIS A 27 9.87 -9.56 -14.99
N ARG A 28 9.16 -8.44 -14.86
CA ARG A 28 8.06 -8.24 -13.91
C ARG A 28 7.05 -7.25 -14.48
N GLY A 29 5.80 -7.37 -14.03
CA GLY A 29 4.71 -6.49 -14.43
C GLY A 29 3.73 -7.14 -15.40
N VAL A 30 2.61 -6.46 -15.61
CA VAL A 30 1.54 -6.86 -16.53
C VAL A 30 1.45 -5.84 -17.65
N ARG A 31 0.92 -6.24 -18.82
CA ARG A 31 0.80 -5.34 -19.97
C ARG A 31 -0.32 -4.32 -19.71
N GLN A 32 0.00 -3.03 -19.74
CA GLN A 32 -1.02 -1.97 -19.65
C GLN A 32 -1.93 -2.02 -20.88
N GLY A 33 -3.24 -1.84 -20.66
CA GLY A 33 -4.26 -1.93 -21.72
C GLY A 33 -4.70 -3.36 -22.09
N ASP A 34 -4.10 -4.39 -21.48
CA ASP A 34 -4.57 -5.77 -21.64
C ASP A 34 -5.79 -6.03 -20.74
N PRO A 35 -6.91 -6.54 -21.27
CA PRO A 35 -8.12 -6.82 -20.49
C PRO A 35 -7.94 -7.77 -19.29
N ILE A 36 -6.91 -8.63 -19.32
CA ILE A 36 -6.64 -9.62 -18.26
C ILE A 36 -5.76 -9.04 -17.15
N SER A 37 -4.93 -8.04 -17.47
CA SER A 37 -3.98 -7.42 -16.52
C SER A 37 -4.60 -6.99 -15.19
N PRO A 38 -5.78 -6.33 -15.15
CA PRO A 38 -6.41 -5.96 -13.88
C PRO A 38 -6.71 -7.16 -12.99
N LYS A 39 -7.22 -8.26 -13.56
CA LYS A 39 -7.55 -9.49 -12.81
C LYS A 39 -6.30 -10.16 -12.25
N LEU A 40 -5.22 -10.21 -13.04
CA LEU A 40 -3.93 -10.76 -12.59
C LEU A 40 -3.35 -9.91 -11.44
N PHE A 41 -3.44 -8.59 -11.53
CA PHE A 41 -2.99 -7.70 -10.48
C PHE A 41 -3.81 -7.88 -9.20
N THR A 42 -5.14 -7.92 -9.30
CA THR A 42 -6.01 -8.20 -8.14
C THR A 42 -5.69 -9.55 -7.49
N ALA A 43 -5.43 -10.60 -8.28
CA ALA A 43 -5.06 -11.91 -7.73
C ALA A 43 -3.72 -11.87 -6.97
N ALA A 44 -2.73 -11.13 -7.48
CA ALA A 44 -1.45 -10.96 -6.81
C ALA A 44 -1.60 -10.20 -5.47
N ILE A 45 -2.39 -9.12 -5.46
CA ILE A 45 -2.71 -8.39 -4.22
C ILE A 45 -3.45 -9.29 -3.23
N GLU A 46 -4.45 -10.04 -3.68
CA GLU A 46 -5.19 -10.97 -2.81
C GLU A 46 -4.26 -12.00 -2.15
N MET A 47 -3.30 -12.54 -2.89
CA MET A 47 -2.29 -13.45 -2.32
C MET A 47 -1.44 -12.78 -1.24
N ILE A 48 -1.01 -11.52 -1.45
CA ILE A 48 -0.26 -10.75 -0.45
C ILE A 48 -1.08 -10.60 0.84
N PHE A 49 -2.35 -10.23 0.73
CA PHE A 49 -3.21 -10.02 1.91
C PHE A 49 -3.52 -11.32 2.66
N ARG A 50 -3.69 -12.44 1.94
CA ARG A 50 -3.84 -13.75 2.56
C ARG A 50 -2.59 -14.17 3.33
N ASN A 51 -1.43 -13.91 2.77
CA ASN A 51 -0.16 -14.23 3.42
C ASN A 51 0.15 -13.28 4.58
N ALA A 52 -0.36 -12.04 4.53
CA ALA A 52 -0.18 -11.06 5.59
C ALA A 52 -1.03 -11.30 6.83
N ASP A 53 -2.10 -12.10 6.70
CA ASP A 53 -2.98 -12.54 7.79
C ASP A 53 -3.28 -11.42 8.80
N LEU A 54 -3.91 -10.35 8.30
CA LEU A 54 -4.01 -9.11 9.07
C LEU A 54 -4.93 -9.26 10.30
N GLU A 55 -4.44 -8.93 11.49
CA GLU A 55 -5.15 -9.08 12.76
C GLU A 55 -5.56 -7.74 13.39
N HIS A 56 -6.32 -7.76 14.50
CA HIS A 56 -6.67 -6.56 15.29
C HIS A 56 -7.43 -5.47 14.51
N GLY A 57 -8.37 -5.88 13.66
CA GLY A 57 -9.29 -4.96 13.00
C GLY A 57 -10.29 -4.29 13.95
N LEU A 58 -11.12 -3.42 13.40
CA LEU A 58 -12.22 -2.77 14.12
C LEU A 58 -13.45 -3.68 14.11
N ASN A 59 -14.11 -3.88 15.26
CA ASN A 59 -15.40 -4.56 15.27
C ASN A 59 -16.51 -3.64 14.73
N VAL A 60 -17.21 -4.09 13.71
CA VAL A 60 -18.36 -3.42 13.09
C VAL A 60 -19.50 -4.43 13.04
N ASP A 61 -20.54 -4.21 13.84
CA ASP A 61 -21.73 -5.07 13.92
C ASP A 61 -21.42 -6.57 14.14
N GLY A 62 -20.38 -6.88 14.92
CA GLY A 62 -19.97 -8.25 15.22
C GLY A 62 -18.95 -8.84 14.24
N GLU A 63 -18.63 -8.16 13.14
CA GLU A 63 -17.57 -8.57 12.22
C GLU A 63 -16.30 -7.72 12.36
N THR A 64 -15.14 -8.34 12.15
CA THR A 64 -13.84 -7.65 12.28
C THR A 64 -13.39 -7.08 10.94
N LEU A 65 -13.45 -5.76 10.78
CA LEU A 65 -12.95 -5.03 9.62
C LEU A 65 -11.47 -4.71 9.77
N THR A 66 -10.61 -5.38 9.00
CA THR A 66 -9.15 -5.18 9.05
C THR A 66 -8.63 -4.30 7.93
N ASN A 67 -9.28 -4.31 6.77
CA ASN A 67 -8.86 -3.59 5.57
C ASN A 67 -10.02 -3.34 4.58
N LEU A 68 -9.87 -2.30 3.76
CA LEU A 68 -10.68 -2.00 2.58
C LEU A 68 -9.75 -1.90 1.38
N ARG A 69 -10.16 -2.44 0.23
CA ARG A 69 -9.30 -2.55 -0.96
C ARG A 69 -10.06 -2.20 -2.23
N PHE A 70 -9.47 -1.35 -3.06
CA PHE A 70 -9.98 -1.00 -4.38
C PHE A 70 -8.81 -0.86 -5.37
N ALA A 71 -8.69 -1.81 -6.30
CA ALA A 71 -7.54 -1.90 -7.20
C ALA A 71 -6.19 -1.88 -6.42
N ASP A 72 -5.36 -0.87 -6.63
CA ASP A 72 -4.10 -0.63 -5.92
C ASP A 72 -4.24 0.23 -4.65
N ASP A 73 -5.41 0.84 -4.41
CA ASP A 73 -5.70 1.60 -3.21
C ASP A 73 -6.14 0.67 -2.06
N VAL A 74 -5.49 0.84 -0.91
CA VAL A 74 -5.73 0.05 0.29
C VAL A 74 -5.87 0.98 1.50
N ALA A 75 -6.89 0.75 2.31
CA ALA A 75 -6.99 1.30 3.66
C ALA A 75 -6.92 0.17 4.70
N LEU A 76 -6.02 0.32 5.68
CA LEU A 76 -6.00 -0.54 6.87
C LEU A 76 -6.77 0.16 7.99
N VAL A 77 -7.47 -0.62 8.81
CA VAL A 77 -8.23 -0.10 9.96
C VAL A 77 -7.83 -0.90 11.19
N LYS A 78 -7.45 -0.19 12.26
CA LYS A 78 -7.04 -0.76 13.54
C LYS A 78 -7.53 0.13 14.68
N GLU A 79 -7.79 -0.46 15.83
CA GLU A 79 -8.20 0.28 17.04
C GLU A 79 -7.03 1.00 17.72
N LYS A 80 -5.80 0.48 17.56
CA LYS A 80 -4.58 0.99 18.20
C LYS A 80 -3.51 1.33 17.17
N VAL A 81 -2.78 2.42 17.42
CA VAL A 81 -1.69 2.89 16.55
C VAL A 81 -0.54 1.87 16.52
N GLU A 82 -0.28 1.21 17.65
CA GLU A 82 0.70 0.12 17.78
C GLU A 82 0.42 -1.00 16.78
N ASN A 83 -0.82 -1.49 16.77
CA ASN A 83 -1.27 -2.56 15.89
C ASN A 83 -1.24 -2.10 14.42
N MET A 84 -1.53 -0.81 14.16
CA MET A 84 -1.39 -0.25 12.82
C MET A 84 0.04 -0.30 12.33
N GLU A 85 1.00 0.14 13.13
CA GLU A 85 2.43 0.12 12.76
C GLU A 85 2.92 -1.31 12.49
N GLU A 86 2.62 -2.25 13.40
CA GLU A 86 3.02 -3.65 13.26
C GLU A 86 2.47 -4.26 11.95
N GLN A 87 1.15 -4.17 11.76
CA GLN A 87 0.46 -4.77 10.62
C GLN A 87 0.85 -4.13 9.29
N LEU A 88 1.14 -2.83 9.30
CA LEU A 88 1.64 -2.13 8.12
C LEU A 88 3.04 -2.60 7.72
N ASN A 89 3.92 -2.88 8.69
CA ASN A 89 5.25 -3.41 8.42
C ASN A 89 5.21 -4.86 7.92
N VAL A 90 4.31 -5.71 8.47
CA VAL A 90 4.05 -7.06 7.94
C VAL A 90 3.63 -6.98 6.47
N LEU A 91 2.63 -6.14 6.15
CA LEU A 91 2.16 -5.97 4.78
C LEU A 91 3.25 -5.46 3.84
N ASN A 92 4.09 -4.52 4.29
CA ASN A 92 5.20 -4.00 3.50
C ASN A 92 6.22 -5.09 3.15
N ASN A 93 6.61 -5.92 4.12
CA ASN A 93 7.57 -7.01 3.92
C ASN A 93 7.06 -8.03 2.89
N ILE A 94 5.82 -8.50 3.04
CA ILE A 94 5.22 -9.49 2.13
C ILE A 94 5.01 -8.90 0.73
N SER A 95 4.68 -7.61 0.65
CA SER A 95 4.60 -6.90 -0.64
C SER A 95 5.96 -6.90 -1.35
N LEU A 96 7.05 -6.61 -0.63
CA LEU A 96 8.41 -6.58 -1.18
C LEU A 96 8.84 -7.97 -1.69
N GLU A 97 8.53 -9.03 -0.94
CA GLU A 97 8.78 -10.42 -1.36
C GLU A 97 8.02 -10.77 -2.65
N SER A 98 6.81 -10.23 -2.79
CA SER A 98 5.98 -10.39 -3.99
C SER A 98 6.38 -9.45 -5.15
N GLY A 99 7.43 -8.64 -4.96
CA GLY A 99 7.95 -7.72 -5.97
C GLY A 99 7.14 -6.43 -6.11
N LEU A 100 6.23 -6.13 -5.19
CA LEU A 100 5.50 -4.87 -5.09
C LEU A 100 6.13 -3.97 -4.04
N LYS A 101 5.99 -2.65 -4.22
CA LYS A 101 6.55 -1.67 -3.28
C LYS A 101 5.48 -0.67 -2.87
N MET A 102 5.30 -0.50 -1.56
CA MET A 102 4.42 0.53 -1.04
C MET A 102 4.95 1.93 -1.38
N HIS A 103 4.08 2.79 -1.89
CA HIS A 103 4.44 4.19 -2.15
C HIS A 103 4.40 5.03 -0.87
N LYS A 104 5.44 4.92 -0.04
CA LYS A 104 5.55 5.56 1.28
C LYS A 104 5.29 7.08 1.31
N GLY A 105 5.43 7.79 0.18
CA GLY A 105 5.10 9.23 0.10
C GLY A 105 3.61 9.54 -0.05
N LYS A 106 2.83 8.58 -0.58
CA LYS A 106 1.39 8.66 -0.81
C LYS A 106 0.61 8.00 0.35
N THR A 107 1.21 7.01 1.01
CA THR A 107 0.66 6.42 2.24
C THR A 107 0.61 7.46 3.35
N LYS A 108 -0.55 7.58 4.00
CA LYS A 108 -0.81 8.44 5.14
C LYS A 108 -1.59 7.66 6.19
N TYR A 109 -1.62 8.15 7.42
CA TYR A 109 -2.53 7.63 8.44
C TYR A 109 -3.39 8.76 9.03
N ILE A 110 -4.56 8.37 9.52
CA ILE A 110 -5.53 9.26 10.16
C ILE A 110 -5.83 8.65 11.53
N ASN A 111 -5.89 9.50 12.55
CA ASN A 111 -6.28 9.12 13.90
C ASN A 111 -7.40 10.07 14.40
N ASN A 112 -8.31 9.54 15.22
CA ASN A 112 -9.39 10.34 15.82
C ASN A 112 -9.03 10.94 17.18
N PHE A 113 -7.82 10.65 17.70
CA PHE A 113 -7.35 11.09 19.00
C PHE A 113 -5.99 11.77 18.87
N GLU A 114 -5.68 12.70 19.77
CA GLU A 114 -4.32 13.25 19.91
C GLU A 114 -3.38 12.13 20.37
N SER A 115 -2.78 11.42 19.42
CA SER A 115 -1.65 10.53 19.69
C SER A 115 -0.36 11.21 19.26
N ASN A 116 0.57 11.43 20.19
CA ASN A 116 1.93 11.89 19.89
C ASN A 116 2.82 10.83 19.23
N LYS A 117 2.21 9.72 18.75
CA LYS A 117 2.94 8.58 18.21
C LYS A 117 2.91 8.61 16.70
N ASP A 118 4.09 8.74 16.12
CA ASP A 118 4.33 8.58 14.70
C ASP A 118 4.30 7.09 14.33
N ILE A 119 3.75 6.76 13.17
CA ILE A 119 3.87 5.42 12.58
C ILE A 119 5.11 5.36 11.70
N THR A 120 5.93 4.32 11.86
CA THR A 120 7.15 4.12 11.07
C THR A 120 7.09 2.87 10.19
N ILE A 121 7.41 3.02 8.90
CA ILE A 121 7.60 1.90 7.96
C ILE A 121 9.09 1.62 7.79
N ASP A 122 9.48 0.36 7.90
CA ASP A 122 10.86 -0.15 7.81
C ASP A 122 11.80 0.49 8.86
N LYS A 123 11.27 0.95 9.99
CA LYS A 123 12.02 1.69 11.04
C LYS A 123 12.72 2.97 10.57
N GLU A 124 12.52 3.40 9.33
CA GLU A 124 13.21 4.54 8.73
C GLU A 124 12.25 5.68 8.37
N LYS A 125 11.05 5.36 7.87
CA LYS A 125 10.15 6.37 7.32
C LYS A 125 8.93 6.58 8.20
N LYS A 126 8.90 7.74 8.85
CA LYS A 126 7.71 8.26 9.53
C LYS A 126 6.63 8.61 8.51
N LEU A 127 5.43 8.09 8.73
CA LEU A 127 4.25 8.53 8.00
C LEU A 127 3.76 9.86 8.57
N GLN A 128 3.21 10.69 7.69
CA GLN A 128 2.57 11.94 8.10
C GLN A 128 1.12 11.68 8.49
N ILE A 129 0.68 12.29 9.58
CA ILE A 129 -0.74 12.37 9.94
C ILE A 129 -1.46 13.21 8.87
N PHE A 130 -2.57 12.71 8.37
CA PHE A 130 -3.44 13.45 7.47
C PHE A 130 -4.52 14.20 8.26
N GLY A 131 -4.63 15.51 8.04
CA GLY A 131 -5.75 16.32 8.56
C GLY A 131 -5.53 17.00 9.93
N THR A 132 -4.47 16.69 10.68
CA THR A 132 -4.16 17.40 11.94
C THR A 132 -3.33 18.66 11.68
N ASN A 133 -3.97 19.71 11.18
CA ASN A 133 -3.43 21.05 11.39
C ASN A 133 -3.73 21.43 12.85
N ASN A 134 -2.72 21.32 13.72
CA ASN A 134 -2.63 21.86 15.09
C ASN A 134 -3.97 22.21 15.76
N LEU A 135 -4.65 21.24 16.37
CA LEU A 135 -5.77 21.49 17.29
C LEU A 135 -5.33 22.33 18.51
N SER A 136 -4.04 22.29 18.86
CA SER A 136 -3.41 23.10 19.90
C SER A 136 -3.32 24.60 19.57
N GLU A 137 -3.36 25.01 18.30
CA GLU A 137 -3.33 26.43 17.92
C GLU A 137 -4.70 27.12 18.04
N ARG A 138 -5.79 26.36 18.16
CA ARG A 138 -7.15 26.93 18.29
C ARG A 138 -7.51 27.33 19.72
N HIS A 139 -6.85 26.77 20.73
CA HIS A 139 -7.13 27.09 22.15
C HIS A 139 -6.37 28.32 22.68
N ASN A 140 -5.30 28.76 22.02
CA ASN A 140 -4.53 29.94 22.47
C ASN A 140 -4.97 31.27 21.87
N LYS A 141 -5.92 31.28 20.93
CA LYS A 141 -6.36 32.51 20.24
C LYS A 141 -7.57 33.20 20.89
N GLY A 142 -8.08 32.67 22.01
CA GLY A 142 -9.25 33.23 22.73
C GLY A 142 -8.93 33.82 24.10
N ARG A 143 -7.66 33.88 24.51
CA ARG A 143 -7.25 34.32 25.86
C ARG A 143 -6.34 35.55 25.88
N SER A 144 -6.00 36.11 24.71
CA SER A 144 -5.20 37.33 24.55
C SER A 144 -6.03 38.61 24.46
N ASP A 145 -7.35 38.50 24.37
CA ASP A 145 -8.25 39.63 24.08
C ASP A 145 -9.17 39.97 25.28
N MET A 146 -8.69 39.72 26.50
CA MET A 146 -9.27 40.25 27.75
C MET A 146 -8.24 41.06 28.52
#